data_AF-A0A843BDB5-F1
#
_entry.id   AF-A0A843BDB5-F1
#
_cell.length_a   1.000
_cell.length_b   1.000
_cell.length_c   1.000
_cell.angle_alpha   90.00
_cell.angle_beta   90.00
_cell.angle_gamma   90.00
#
_symmetry.space_group_name_H-M   'P 1'
#
loop_
_entity.id
_entity.type
_entity.pdbx_description
1 polymer ?
#
loop_
_entity_poly.entity_id
_entity_poly.type
_entity_poly.pdbx_seq_one_letter_code
_entity_poly.pdbx_strand_id
1 'polypeptide(L)'
;MDIVDSAYTGMDAQYPDRDSRVALKRKPGKSLTREEKEYNRALSRIRIRVEHAIRRVKIFRIMGDRYRNPRHKYAIICDIVCGLANMKLLDESLNAA
;
A
#
# COMPACT_ATOMS: atom_id res chain seq x y z
N MET A 1 7.13 11.77 1.51
CA MET A 1 7.62 10.40 1.68
C MET A 1 6.64 9.43 1.04
N ASP A 2 6.96 8.98 -0.17
CA ASP A 2 6.16 8.06 -0.96
C ASP A 2 6.64 6.63 -0.68
N ILE A 3 5.81 5.81 -0.02
CA ILE A 3 6.12 4.39 0.24
C ILE A 3 5.59 3.58 -0.94
N VAL A 4 6.50 2.91 -1.64
CA VAL A 4 6.15 2.27 -2.91
C VAL A 4 6.30 0.75 -2.85
N ASP A 5 5.52 0.09 -3.71
CA ASP A 5 5.67 -1.34 -3.91
C ASP A 5 7.02 -1.66 -4.58
N SER A 6 7.51 -2.88 -4.37
CA SER A 6 8.70 -3.42 -5.03
C SER A 6 8.66 -3.40 -6.57
N ALA A 7 7.48 -3.32 -7.18
CA ALA A 7 7.31 -3.12 -8.63
C ALA A 7 7.87 -1.76 -9.11
N TYR A 8 7.91 -0.75 -8.25
CA TYR A 8 8.41 0.60 -8.55
C TYR A 8 9.91 0.76 -8.24
N THR A 9 10.70 -0.31 -8.41
CA THR A 9 12.15 -0.21 -8.25
C THR A 9 12.72 0.75 -9.30
N GLY A 10 13.54 1.72 -8.87
CA GLY A 10 14.14 2.73 -9.75
C GLY A 10 13.37 4.05 -9.81
N MET A 11 12.23 4.16 -9.12
CA MET A 11 11.48 5.42 -9.01
C MET A 11 12.30 6.54 -8.35
N ASP A 12 13.12 6.17 -7.36
CA ASP A 12 14.08 7.05 -6.68
C ASP A 12 15.14 7.61 -7.63
N ALA A 13 15.56 6.83 -8.63
CA ALA A 13 16.50 7.29 -9.65
C ALA A 13 15.81 8.13 -10.75
N GLN A 14 14.58 7.79 -11.11
CA GLN A 14 13.83 8.49 -12.16
C GLN A 14 13.28 9.85 -11.70
N TYR A 15 12.94 9.96 -10.40
CA TYR A 15 12.38 11.17 -9.79
C TYR A 15 13.17 11.52 -8.52
N PRO A 16 14.41 12.01 -8.65
CA PRO A 16 15.29 12.28 -7.52
C PRO A 16 14.81 13.43 -6.62
N ASP A 17 13.91 14.27 -7.13
CA ASP A 17 13.22 15.34 -6.40
C ASP A 17 12.13 14.82 -5.45
N ARG A 18 11.72 13.56 -5.60
CA ARG A 18 10.74 12.91 -4.71
C ARG A 18 11.41 12.05 -3.66
N ASP A 19 11.00 12.23 -2.41
CA ASP A 19 11.35 11.32 -1.30
C ASP A 19 10.57 10.00 -1.44
N SER A 20 11.06 9.13 -2.34
CA SER A 20 10.50 7.81 -2.63
C SER A 20 11.25 6.72 -1.85
N ARG A 21 10.53 5.92 -1.09
CA ARG A 21 11.07 4.85 -0.24
C ARG A 21 10.84 3.52 -0.91
N VAL A 22 11.83 3.11 -1.69
CA VAL A 22 11.85 1.88 -2.46
C VAL A 22 12.57 0.79 -1.67
N ALA A 23 12.11 -0.46 -1.77
CA ALA A 23 12.81 -1.60 -1.19
C ALA A 23 14.14 -1.88 -1.93
N LEU A 24 15.21 -2.08 -1.18
CA LEU A 24 16.53 -2.38 -1.74
C LEU A 24 16.58 -3.82 -2.20
N LYS A 25 16.84 -4.02 -3.51
CA LYS A 25 16.96 -5.35 -4.12
C LYS A 25 18.40 -5.86 -4.07
N ARG A 26 18.53 -7.18 -3.90
CA ARG A 26 19.83 -7.86 -3.96
C ARG A 26 20.43 -7.71 -5.36
N LYS A 27 21.69 -7.27 -5.46
CA LYS A 27 22.45 -7.27 -6.71
C LYS A 27 23.04 -8.66 -6.98
N PRO A 28 23.25 -9.07 -8.25
CA PRO A 28 23.93 -10.32 -8.57
C PRO A 28 25.28 -10.43 -7.86
N GLY A 29 25.57 -11.59 -7.24
CA GLY A 29 26.82 -11.83 -6.53
C GLY A 29 27.01 -11.07 -5.20
N LYS A 30 26.02 -10.29 -4.75
CA LYS A 30 26.11 -9.53 -3.48
C LYS A 30 24.96 -9.90 -2.55
N SER A 31 25.23 -9.97 -1.25
CA SER A 31 24.19 -10.09 -0.23
C SER A 31 23.77 -8.72 0.26
N LEU A 32 22.51 -8.59 0.71
CA LEU A 32 22.08 -7.39 1.42
C LEU A 32 22.85 -7.31 2.76
N THR A 33 23.35 -6.12 3.05
CA THR A 33 23.95 -5.78 4.34
C THR A 33 22.90 -5.84 5.46
N ARG A 34 23.34 -5.82 6.72
CA ARG A 34 22.43 -5.82 7.87
C ARG A 34 21.51 -4.60 7.86
N GLU A 35 22.07 -3.42 7.57
CA GLU A 35 21.35 -2.14 7.52
C GLU A 35 20.29 -2.13 6.42
N GLU A 36 20.63 -2.62 5.21
CA GLU A 36 19.66 -2.72 4.11
C GLU A 36 18.49 -3.66 4.45
N LYS A 37 18.76 -4.76 5.16
CA LYS A 37 17.72 -5.69 5.64
C LYS A 37 16.82 -5.03 6.69
N GLU A 38 17.40 -4.28 7.62
CA GLU A 38 16.65 -3.56 8.65
C GLU A 38 15.76 -2.48 8.04
N TYR A 39 16.29 -1.71 7.10
CA TYR A 39 15.53 -0.74 6.30
C TYR A 39 14.35 -1.41 5.57
N ASN A 40 14.62 -2.49 4.81
CA ASN A 40 13.57 -3.23 4.11
C ASN A 40 12.51 -3.78 5.09
N ARG A 41 12.92 -4.25 6.27
CA ARG A 41 11.98 -4.74 7.31
C ARG A 41 11.09 -3.62 7.83
N ALA A 42 11.63 -2.43 8.07
CA ALA A 42 10.85 -1.27 8.48
C ALA A 42 9.84 -0.86 7.39
N LEU A 43 10.29 -0.81 6.13
CA LEU A 43 9.43 -0.50 4.99
C LEU A 43 8.29 -1.53 4.84
N SER A 44 8.60 -2.82 4.94
CA SER A 44 7.60 -3.90 4.87
C SER A 44 6.57 -3.82 5.99
N ARG A 45 6.95 -3.44 7.22
CA ARG A 45 6.00 -3.26 8.33
C ARG A 45 4.96 -2.18 8.02
N ILE A 46 5.36 -1.10 7.36
CA ILE A 46 4.43 -0.04 6.95
C ILE A 46 3.54 -0.55 5.81
N ARG A 47 4.13 -1.19 4.80
CA ARG A 47 3.39 -1.76 3.67
C ARG A 47 2.32 -2.77 4.09
N ILE A 48 2.60 -3.64 5.05
CA ILE A 48 1.62 -4.63 5.56
C ILE A 48 0.33 -3.93 6.04
N ARG A 49 0.44 -2.79 6.72
CA ARG A 49 -0.75 -2.02 7.16
C ARG A 49 -1.53 -1.47 5.97
N VAL A 50 -0.84 -0.96 4.96
CA VAL A 50 -1.45 -0.45 3.71
C VAL A 50 -2.11 -1.58 2.94
N GLU A 51 -1.46 -2.73 2.78
CA GLU A 51 -1.99 -3.91 2.11
C GLU A 51 -3.23 -4.45 2.82
N HIS A 52 -3.24 -4.45 4.17
CA HIS A 52 -4.43 -4.77 4.96
C HIS A 52 -5.60 -3.80 4.73
N ALA A 53 -5.33 -2.50 4.55
CA ALA A 53 -6.37 -1.52 4.20
C ALA A 53 -6.89 -1.75 2.78
N ILE A 54 -6.00 -1.93 1.80
CA ILE A 54 -6.35 -2.22 0.41
C ILE A 54 -7.17 -3.52 0.33
N ARG A 55 -6.80 -4.56 1.08
CA ARG A 55 -7.56 -5.81 1.14
C ARG A 55 -9.00 -5.57 1.59
N ARG A 56 -9.21 -4.78 2.64
CA ARG A 56 -10.56 -4.45 3.15
C ARG A 56 -11.39 -3.72 2.09
N VAL A 57 -10.79 -2.75 1.39
CA VAL A 57 -11.44 -2.02 0.30
C VAL A 57 -11.80 -2.95 -0.87
N LYS A 58 -10.91 -3.88 -1.25
CA LYS A 58 -11.14 -4.80 -2.38
C LYS A 58 -12.26 -5.83 -2.14
N ILE A 59 -12.65 -6.08 -0.90
CA ILE A 59 -13.80 -6.96 -0.57
C ILE A 59 -15.09 -6.45 -1.25
N PHE A 60 -15.23 -5.14 -1.43
CA PHE A 60 -16.42 -4.54 -2.04
C PHE A 60 -16.56 -4.82 -3.54
N ARG A 61 -15.61 -5.54 -4.17
CA ARG A 61 -15.53 -5.95 -5.59
C ARG A 61 -15.56 -4.82 -6.62
N ILE A 62 -16.36 -3.78 -6.43
CA ILE A 62 -16.34 -2.54 -7.22
C ILE A 62 -14.95 -1.89 -7.24
N MET A 63 -14.17 -2.07 -6.16
CA MET A 63 -12.77 -1.63 -6.05
C MET A 63 -11.74 -2.75 -6.29
N GLY A 64 -12.16 -4.01 -6.34
CA GLY A 64 -11.28 -5.18 -6.51
C GLY A 64 -11.24 -5.72 -7.93
N ASP A 65 -12.37 -5.67 -8.63
CA ASP A 65 -12.58 -6.11 -9.99
C ASP A 65 -12.49 -4.91 -10.97
N ARG A 66 -12.70 -5.17 -12.26
CA ARG A 66 -12.78 -4.10 -13.26
C ARG A 66 -13.93 -3.14 -12.94
N TYR A 67 -13.60 -1.88 -12.68
CA TYR A 67 -14.59 -0.82 -12.46
C TYR A 67 -15.40 -0.55 -13.75
N ARG A 68 -16.72 -0.74 -13.69
CA ARG A 68 -17.65 -0.60 -14.84
C ARG A 68 -18.54 0.65 -14.79
N ASN A 69 -18.48 1.43 -13.71
CA ASN A 69 -19.31 2.62 -13.52
C ASN A 69 -18.68 3.85 -14.21
N PRO A 70 -19.42 4.98 -14.33
CA PRO A 70 -18.86 6.21 -14.88
C PRO A 70 -17.63 6.68 -14.11
N ARG A 71 -16.58 7.06 -14.84
CA ARG A 71 -15.28 7.48 -14.25
C ARG A 71 -15.40 8.69 -13.35
N HIS A 72 -16.29 9.64 -13.67
CA HIS A 72 -16.51 10.82 -12.82
C HIS A 72 -17.05 10.47 -11.41
N LYS A 73 -17.63 9.29 -11.23
CA LYS A 73 -18.10 8.78 -9.93
C LYS A 73 -17.04 7.99 -9.17
N TYR A 74 -15.86 7.75 -9.75
CA TYR A 74 -14.87 6.87 -9.13
C TYR A 74 -14.41 7.37 -7.76
N ALA A 75 -14.11 8.66 -7.64
CA ALA A 75 -13.68 9.28 -6.39
C ALA A 75 -14.75 9.12 -5.29
N ILE A 76 -16.00 9.53 -5.56
CA ILE A 76 -17.07 9.42 -4.56
C ILE A 76 -17.37 7.97 -4.17
N ILE A 77 -17.31 7.02 -5.12
CA ILE A 77 -17.48 5.59 -4.79
C ILE A 77 -16.31 5.08 -3.94
N CYS A 78 -15.08 5.49 -4.26
CA CYS A 78 -13.90 5.17 -3.45
C CYS A 78 -14.05 5.68 -2.02
N ASP A 79 -14.49 6.93 -1.84
CA ASP A 79 -14.70 7.53 -0.52
C ASP A 79 -15.77 6.78 0.28
N ILE A 80 -16.89 6.44 -0.35
CA ILE A 80 -17.97 5.65 0.27
C ILE A 80 -17.44 4.28 0.71
N VAL A 81 -16.74 3.56 -0.17
CA VAL A 81 -16.19 2.23 0.15
C VAL A 81 -15.17 2.30 1.28
N CYS A 82 -14.27 3.29 1.26
CA CYS A 82 -13.32 3.53 2.33
C CYS A 82 -14.02 3.85 3.67
N GLY A 83 -15.07 4.67 3.64
CA GLY A 83 -15.90 4.95 4.81
C GLY A 83 -16.52 3.69 5.41
N LEU A 84 -17.13 2.84 4.57
CA LEU A 84 -17.70 1.55 5.01
C LEU A 84 -16.63 0.60 5.57
N ALA A 85 -15.46 0.53 4.94
CA ALA A 85 -14.35 -0.30 5.42
C ALA A 85 -13.83 0.18 6.78
N ASN A 86 -13.74 1.49 7.00
CA ASN A 86 -13.32 2.08 8.27
C ASN A 86 -14.36 1.88 9.38
N MET A 87 -15.65 2.03 9.05
CA MET A 87 -16.74 1.76 10.00
C MET A 87 -16.71 0.32 10.50
N LYS A 88 -16.50 -0.64 9.60
CA LYS A 88 -16.35 -2.06 9.97
C LYS A 88 -15.11 -2.31 10.84
N LEU A 89 -13.99 -1.66 10.53
CA LEU A 89 -12.77 -1.78 11.33
C LEU A 89 -12.98 -1.25 12.76
N LEU A 90 -13.72 -0.15 12.90
CA LEU A 90 -14.05 0.41 14.21
C LEU A 90 -14.91 -0.56 15.02
N ASP A 91 -15.95 -1.12 14.41
CA ASP A 91 -16.83 -2.12 15.04
C ASP A 91 -16.04 -3.37 15.48
N GLU A 92 -15.17 -3.91 14.62
CA GLU A 92 -14.26 -5.02 14.96
C GLU A 92 -13.36 -4.68 16.16
N SER A 93 -12.88 -3.44 16.26
CA SER A 93 -12.01 -3.01 17.36
C SER A 93 -12.75 -2.81 18.68
N LEU A 94 -14.02 -2.38 18.64
CA LEU A 94 -14.86 -2.21 19.81
C LEU A 94 -15.29 -3.56 20.39
N ASN A 95 -15.62 -4.52 19.51
CA ASN A 95 -16.04 -5.87 19.91
C ASN A 95 -14.86 -6.77 20.35
N ALA A 96 -13.62 -6.35 20.08
CA ALA A 96 -12.41 -7.06 20.51
C ALA A 96 -11.82 -6.54 21.83
N ALA A 97 -12.38 -5.45 22.38
CA ALA A 97 -12.00 -4.84 23.66
C ALA A 97 -12.91 -5.32 24.80
#